data_AF-A0A9X0FIX0-F1
#
_entry.id   AF-A0A9X0FIX0-F1
#
_cell.length_a   1.000
_cell.length_b   1.000
_cell.length_c   1.000
_cell.angle_alpha   90.00
_cell.angle_beta   90.00
_cell.angle_gamma   90.00
#
_symmetry.space_group_name_H-M   'P 1'
#
loop_
_entity.id
_entity.type
_entity.pdbx_description
1 polymer ?
#
loop_
_entity_poly.entity_id
_entity_poly.type
_entity_poly.pdbx_seq_one_letter_code
_entity_poly.pdbx_strand_id
1 'polypeptide(L)'
;MVAILVVLTPLMLVVFGAALIYNGILMWRREGARIPNLLSLIAGILVFALPVAALGLVVISQWWSLSLAFIMFFASVFSASVFAMLLLYSWVHARFPAKGRGAAVVVLGARTIDGKVTPLLRGRLDKGIELYGTQENPKPLMVPTGGQGRDEVEPEGVSMARYLAEQGIPQEQILIEDRAKDTIENLKFSDQLVRAQRTDGRLWLVTSDYHALRAGLASRQLGLDARAFGGKTAAYYRPSAFLRECVAIVRDNLKFMIVLALPFAVMVVGALFVATAVA
;
A
#
# COMPACT_ATOMS: atom_id res chain seq x y z
N MET A 1 -9.60 28.47 -15.60
CA MET A 1 -8.85 27.59 -14.68
C MET A 1 -9.44 27.58 -13.27
N VAL A 2 -9.64 28.74 -12.63
CA VAL A 2 -10.24 28.85 -11.27
C VAL A 2 -11.68 28.31 -11.20
N ALA A 3 -12.55 28.69 -12.14
CA ALA A 3 -13.94 28.19 -12.17
C ALA A 3 -14.04 26.66 -12.33
N ILE A 4 -13.12 26.06 -13.09
CA ILE A 4 -13.04 24.61 -13.28
C ILE A 4 -12.65 23.91 -11.96
N LEU A 5 -11.69 24.47 -11.23
CA LEU A 5 -11.28 23.96 -9.91
C LEU A 5 -12.41 24.06 -8.88
N VAL A 6 -13.15 25.18 -8.85
CA VAL A 6 -14.25 25.41 -7.90
C VAL A 6 -15.40 24.41 -8.09
N VAL A 7 -15.69 23.98 -9.32
CA VAL A 7 -16.76 23.02 -9.60
C VAL A 7 -16.28 21.56 -9.51
N LEU A 8 -15.07 21.26 -10.01
CA LEU A 8 -14.56 19.89 -10.01
C LEU A 8 -14.20 19.39 -8.62
N THR A 9 -13.71 20.25 -7.73
CA THR A 9 -13.29 19.86 -6.37
C THR A 9 -14.44 19.25 -5.55
N PRO A 10 -15.62 19.90 -5.40
CA PRO A 10 -16.74 19.32 -4.66
C PRO A 10 -17.31 18.07 -5.35
N LEU A 11 -17.37 18.06 -6.69
CA LEU A 11 -17.81 16.87 -7.43
C LEU A 11 -16.88 15.67 -7.17
N MET A 12 -15.56 15.88 -7.22
CA MET A 12 -14.59 14.84 -6.90
C MET A 12 -14.73 14.34 -5.47
N LEU A 13 -14.94 15.23 -4.48
CA LEU A 13 -15.17 14.83 -3.09
C LEU A 13 -16.42 13.97 -2.94
N VAL A 14 -17.53 14.33 -3.59
CA VAL A 14 -18.78 13.56 -3.53
C VAL A 14 -18.61 12.19 -4.16
N VAL A 15 -18.09 12.12 -5.40
CA VAL A 15 -17.87 10.85 -6.10
C VAL A 15 -16.91 9.97 -5.30
N PHE A 16 -15.84 10.56 -4.78
CA PHE A 16 -14.83 9.86 -4.00
C PHE A 16 -15.37 9.31 -2.67
N GLY A 17 -16.02 10.16 -1.88
CA GLY A 17 -16.62 9.76 -0.60
C GLY A 17 -17.68 8.69 -0.78
N ALA A 18 -18.56 8.82 -1.77
CA ALA A 18 -19.58 7.82 -2.08
C ALA A 18 -18.96 6.48 -2.51
N ALA A 19 -17.91 6.50 -3.34
CA ALA A 19 -17.19 5.31 -3.75
C ALA A 19 -16.54 4.58 -2.56
N LEU A 20 -15.96 5.32 -1.61
CA LEU A 20 -15.38 4.76 -0.38
C LEU A 20 -16.44 4.15 0.53
N ILE A 21 -17.58 4.81 0.72
CA ILE A 21 -18.71 4.27 1.50
C ILE A 21 -19.21 2.97 0.86
N TYR A 22 -19.45 2.99 -0.45
CA TYR A 22 -19.87 1.79 -1.19
C TYR A 22 -18.85 0.65 -1.05
N ASN A 23 -17.55 0.95 -1.19
CA ASN A 23 -16.49 -0.03 -0.99
C ASN A 23 -16.49 -0.60 0.43
N GLY A 24 -16.68 0.25 1.45
CA GLY A 24 -16.72 -0.16 2.84
C GLY A 24 -17.91 -1.05 3.18
N ILE A 25 -19.09 -0.74 2.64
CA ILE A 25 -20.28 -1.61 2.76
C ILE A 25 -20.02 -2.96 2.08
N LEU A 26 -19.42 -2.96 0.89
CA LEU A 26 -19.10 -4.18 0.16
C LEU A 26 -18.07 -5.05 0.91
N MET A 27 -17.05 -4.43 1.50
CA MET A 27 -16.05 -5.09 2.35
C MET A 27 -16.67 -5.68 3.62
N TRP A 28 -17.55 -4.94 4.29
CA TRP A 28 -18.29 -5.46 5.43
C TRP A 28 -19.09 -6.70 5.02
N ARG A 29 -19.86 -6.64 3.93
CA ARG A 29 -20.70 -7.76 3.49
C ARG A 29 -19.90 -9.02 3.10
N ARG A 30 -18.72 -8.86 2.49
CA ARG A 30 -17.92 -10.00 1.98
C ARG A 30 -16.92 -10.55 2.99
N GLU A 31 -16.29 -9.68 3.78
CA GLU A 31 -15.16 -10.01 4.66
C GLU A 31 -15.49 -9.84 6.15
N GLY A 32 -16.69 -9.35 6.48
CA GLY A 32 -17.15 -9.12 7.85
C GLY A 32 -16.71 -7.79 8.47
N ALA A 33 -17.33 -7.44 9.59
CA ALA A 33 -17.11 -6.19 10.34
C ALA A 33 -15.87 -6.24 11.25
N ARG A 34 -14.68 -6.29 10.65
CA ARG A 34 -13.41 -6.11 11.38
C ARG A 34 -12.87 -4.70 11.15
N ILE A 35 -12.21 -4.11 12.13
CA ILE A 35 -11.64 -2.73 12.04
C ILE A 35 -10.87 -2.51 10.71
N PRO A 36 -9.99 -3.43 10.25
CA PRO A 36 -9.26 -3.22 9.00
C PRO A 36 -10.12 -3.26 7.73
N ASN A 37 -11.35 -3.80 7.80
CA ASN A 37 -12.29 -3.88 6.69
C ASN A 37 -13.25 -2.68 6.67
N LEU A 38 -13.35 -1.94 7.77
CA LEU A 38 -14.20 -0.74 7.89
C LEU A 38 -13.46 0.56 7.54
N LEU A 39 -12.15 0.49 7.24
CA LEU A 39 -11.33 1.67 6.97
C LEU A 39 -11.87 2.54 5.83
N SER A 40 -12.31 1.95 4.73
CA SER A 40 -12.92 2.69 3.61
C SER A 40 -14.26 3.30 3.98
N LEU A 41 -15.08 2.59 4.78
CA LEU A 41 -16.34 3.12 5.27
C LEU A 41 -16.11 4.36 6.15
N ILE A 42 -15.20 4.24 7.12
CA ILE A 42 -14.83 5.33 8.04
C ILE A 42 -14.26 6.51 7.25
N ALA A 43 -13.32 6.25 6.34
CA ALA A 43 -12.74 7.30 5.49
C ALA A 43 -13.79 8.00 4.64
N GLY A 44 -14.71 7.24 4.02
CA GLY A 44 -15.80 7.80 3.22
C GLY A 44 -16.77 8.65 4.03
N ILE A 45 -17.12 8.23 5.26
CA ILE A 45 -17.94 9.04 6.18
C ILE A 45 -17.21 10.33 6.57
N LEU A 46 -15.92 10.26 6.89
CA LEU A 46 -15.12 11.43 7.28
C LEU A 46 -14.99 12.45 6.15
N VAL A 47 -14.92 12.01 4.89
CA VAL A 47 -14.90 12.90 3.72
C VAL A 47 -16.13 13.82 3.68
N PHE A 48 -17.30 13.35 4.13
CA PHE A 48 -18.52 14.16 4.22
C PHE A 48 -18.70 14.85 5.58
N ALA A 49 -18.37 14.17 6.67
CA ALA A 49 -18.60 14.69 8.01
C ALA A 49 -17.67 15.88 8.34
N LEU A 50 -16.41 15.86 7.90
CA LEU A 50 -15.45 16.93 8.21
C LEU A 50 -15.85 18.28 7.57
N PRO A 51 -16.24 18.36 6.27
CA PRO A 51 -16.73 19.62 5.71
C PRO A 51 -18.02 20.12 6.37
N VAL A 52 -18.96 19.23 6.71
CA VAL A 52 -20.21 19.64 7.38
C VAL A 52 -19.94 20.19 8.78
N ALA A 53 -19.06 19.53 9.54
CA ALA A 53 -18.62 20.03 10.84
C ALA A 53 -17.88 21.37 10.72
N ALA A 54 -17.05 21.54 9.68
CA ALA A 54 -16.39 22.81 9.39
C ALA A 54 -17.41 23.94 9.12
N LEU A 55 -18.49 23.68 8.39
CA LEU A 55 -19.57 24.66 8.19
C LEU A 55 -20.24 25.06 9.52
N GLY A 56 -20.48 24.10 10.42
CA GLY A 56 -21.01 24.39 11.75
C GLY A 56 -20.08 25.29 12.58
N LEU A 57 -18.77 25.08 12.49
CA LEU A 57 -17.77 25.91 13.15
C LEU A 57 -17.69 27.33 12.56
N VAL A 58 -17.98 27.50 11.27
CA VAL A 58 -18.06 28.83 10.65
C VAL A 58 -19.21 29.65 11.23
N VAL A 59 -20.35 29.03 11.55
CA VAL A 59 -21.51 29.72 12.16
C VAL A 59 -21.15 30.34 13.52
N ILE A 60 -20.31 29.67 14.31
CA ILE A 60 -19.86 30.16 15.63
C ILE A 60 -19.12 31.50 15.48
N SER A 61 -18.54 31.80 14.31
CA SER A 61 -17.92 33.09 13.94
C SER A 61 -16.83 33.56 14.92
N GLN A 62 -16.23 32.65 15.66
CA GLN A 62 -15.09 32.92 16.53
C GLN A 62 -13.80 32.62 15.75
N TRP A 63 -12.73 33.35 16.06
CA TRP A 63 -11.45 33.19 15.37
C TRP A 63 -10.88 31.76 15.47
N TRP A 64 -11.07 31.09 16.62
CA TRP A 64 -10.64 29.70 16.84
C TRP A 64 -11.51 28.71 16.04
N SER A 65 -12.81 28.98 15.89
CA SER A 65 -13.73 28.10 15.18
C SER A 65 -13.52 28.19 13.67
N LEU A 66 -13.26 29.39 13.14
CA LEU A 66 -12.85 29.61 11.75
C LEU A 66 -11.50 28.94 11.43
N SER A 67 -10.54 29.04 12.34
CA SER A 67 -9.22 28.39 12.18
C SER A 67 -9.35 26.87 12.15
N LEU A 68 -10.16 26.30 13.04
CA LEU A 68 -10.42 24.86 13.08
C LEU A 68 -11.18 24.38 11.83
N ALA A 69 -12.18 25.15 11.36
CA ALA A 69 -12.91 24.86 10.13
C ALA A 69 -11.97 24.84 8.91
N PHE A 70 -11.06 25.80 8.81
CA PHE A 70 -10.04 25.86 7.77
C PHE A 70 -9.13 24.62 7.80
N ILE A 71 -8.60 24.25 8.97
CA ILE A 71 -7.75 23.06 9.13
C ILE A 71 -8.50 21.79 8.70
N MET A 72 -9.75 21.61 9.15
CA MET A 72 -10.56 20.43 8.81
C MET A 72 -10.85 20.31 7.32
N PHE A 73 -11.19 21.42 6.65
CA PHE A 73 -11.43 21.45 5.21
C PHE A 73 -10.16 21.08 4.43
N PHE A 74 -9.03 21.72 4.73
CA PHE A 74 -7.76 21.44 4.06
C PHE A 74 -7.24 20.03 4.34
N ALA A 75 -7.41 19.50 5.56
CA ALA A 75 -7.05 18.12 5.89
C ALA A 75 -7.85 17.10 5.07
N SER A 76 -9.15 17.35 4.83
CA SER A 76 -9.99 16.50 3.99
C SER A 76 -9.53 16.53 2.53
N VAL A 77 -9.32 17.71 1.95
CA VAL A 77 -8.84 17.88 0.57
C VAL A 77 -7.44 17.28 0.39
N PHE A 78 -6.53 17.49 1.33
CA PHE A 78 -5.19 16.91 1.31
C PHE A 78 -5.25 15.39 1.34
N SER A 79 -6.03 14.81 2.24
CA SER A 79 -6.19 13.36 2.35
C SER A 79 -6.76 12.73 1.07
N ALA A 80 -7.79 13.34 0.49
CA ALA A 80 -8.36 12.92 -0.80
C ALA A 80 -7.33 13.02 -1.94
N SER A 81 -6.53 14.09 -1.96
CA SER A 81 -5.51 14.33 -2.98
C SER A 81 -4.35 13.33 -2.88
N VAL A 82 -3.86 13.05 -1.67
CA VAL A 82 -2.82 12.03 -1.43
C VAL A 82 -3.32 10.66 -1.89
N PHE A 83 -4.55 10.29 -1.53
CA PHE A 83 -5.13 9.02 -1.97
C PHE A 83 -5.27 8.94 -3.50
N ALA A 84 -5.75 10.01 -4.15
CA ALA A 84 -5.85 10.09 -5.60
C ALA A 84 -4.48 9.99 -6.29
N MET A 85 -3.48 10.71 -5.78
CA MET A 85 -2.10 10.66 -6.30
C MET A 85 -1.51 9.26 -6.19
N LEU A 86 -1.77 8.59 -5.07
CA LEU A 86 -1.30 7.24 -4.82
C LEU A 86 -2.00 6.20 -5.70
N LEU A 87 -3.31 6.32 -5.93
CA LEU A 87 -4.02 5.50 -6.92
C LEU A 87 -3.48 5.72 -8.33
N LEU A 88 -3.23 6.98 -8.71
CA LEU A 88 -2.62 7.32 -9.99
C LEU A 88 -1.22 6.71 -10.09
N TYR A 89 -0.40 6.82 -9.06
CA TYR A 89 0.93 6.20 -8.99
C TYR A 89 0.85 4.69 -9.25
N SER A 90 -0.04 3.98 -8.53
CA SER A 90 -0.25 2.54 -8.73
C SER A 90 -0.72 2.20 -10.14
N TRP A 91 -1.62 3.00 -10.71
CA TRP A 91 -2.09 2.80 -12.09
C TRP A 91 -0.97 3.01 -13.11
N VAL A 92 -0.23 4.13 -13.01
CA VAL A 92 0.91 4.46 -13.88
C VAL A 92 1.98 3.37 -13.80
N HIS A 93 2.42 2.99 -12.60
CA HIS A 93 3.44 1.96 -12.42
C HIS A 93 3.02 0.58 -12.92
N ALA A 94 1.74 0.25 -12.88
CA ALA A 94 1.21 -0.99 -13.45
C ALA A 94 1.23 -1.02 -14.99
N ARG A 95 1.36 0.14 -15.67
CA ARG A 95 1.39 0.23 -17.15
C ARG A 95 2.80 0.24 -17.72
N PHE A 96 3.81 0.58 -16.93
CA PHE A 96 5.19 0.58 -17.41
C PHE A 96 5.86 -0.80 -17.25
N PRO A 97 6.33 -1.43 -18.33
CA PRO A 97 6.96 -2.73 -18.26
C PRO A 97 8.23 -2.72 -17.40
N ALA A 98 8.60 -3.90 -16.91
CA ALA A 98 9.91 -4.12 -16.32
C ALA A 98 10.98 -3.83 -17.38
N LYS A 99 11.92 -2.93 -17.08
CA LYS A 99 13.09 -2.67 -17.92
C LYS A 99 14.32 -3.16 -17.20
N GLY A 100 15.24 -3.76 -17.93
CA GLY A 100 16.48 -4.33 -17.43
C GLY A 100 16.40 -5.83 -17.16
N ARG A 101 17.54 -6.42 -16.82
CA ARG A 101 17.70 -7.85 -16.58
C ARG A 101 17.55 -8.14 -15.09
N GLY A 102 16.63 -9.03 -14.71
CA GLY A 102 16.43 -9.45 -13.32
C GLY A 102 17.42 -10.55 -12.92
N ALA A 103 18.07 -10.43 -11.76
CA ALA A 103 18.81 -11.54 -11.16
C ALA A 103 17.84 -12.59 -10.59
N ALA A 104 16.74 -12.11 -10.00
CA ALA A 104 15.73 -12.94 -9.38
C ALA A 104 14.36 -12.26 -9.41
N VAL A 105 13.31 -13.08 -9.46
CA VAL A 105 11.93 -12.73 -9.21
C VAL A 105 11.58 -13.24 -7.80
N VAL A 106 11.48 -12.32 -6.85
CA VAL A 106 11.20 -12.61 -5.44
C VAL A 106 9.71 -12.45 -5.22
N VAL A 107 8.99 -13.54 -4.94
CA VAL A 107 7.54 -13.51 -4.70
C VAL A 107 7.28 -13.49 -3.21
N LEU A 108 6.72 -12.37 -2.72
CA LEU A 108 6.39 -12.20 -1.30
C LEU A 108 5.17 -13.02 -0.91
N GLY A 109 5.32 -13.75 0.18
CA GLY A 109 4.30 -14.58 0.79
C GLY A 109 3.04 -13.83 1.24
N ALA A 110 1.94 -14.57 1.27
CA ALA A 110 0.69 -14.19 1.88
C ALA A 110 0.03 -15.45 2.42
N ARG A 111 -0.94 -15.26 3.32
CA ARG A 111 -1.68 -16.34 3.97
C ARG A 111 -2.02 -17.49 3.01
N THR A 112 -1.64 -18.69 3.43
CA THR A 112 -2.05 -19.98 2.88
C THR A 112 -3.21 -20.57 3.71
N ILE A 113 -3.92 -21.54 3.12
CA ILE A 113 -4.97 -22.28 3.82
C ILE A 113 -4.69 -23.76 3.60
N ASP A 114 -4.40 -24.50 4.67
CA ASP A 114 -4.08 -25.94 4.63
C ASP A 114 -2.98 -26.29 3.60
N GLY A 115 -1.94 -25.46 3.52
CA GLY A 115 -0.82 -25.63 2.58
C GLY A 115 -1.18 -25.33 1.12
N LYS A 116 -2.37 -24.77 0.86
CA LYS A 116 -2.81 -24.36 -0.48
C LYS A 116 -2.67 -22.86 -0.68
N VAL A 117 -2.26 -22.49 -1.90
CA VAL A 117 -2.16 -21.10 -2.32
C VAL A 117 -3.55 -20.47 -2.41
N THR A 118 -3.75 -19.37 -1.69
CA THR A 118 -5.00 -18.59 -1.75
C THR A 118 -5.11 -17.84 -3.08
N PRO A 119 -6.30 -17.38 -3.48
CA PRO A 119 -6.45 -16.59 -4.72
C PRO A 119 -5.56 -15.34 -4.76
N LEU A 120 -5.32 -14.71 -3.60
CA LEU A 120 -4.42 -13.56 -3.49
C LEU A 120 -2.97 -13.96 -3.74
N LEU A 121 -2.51 -15.05 -3.11
CA LEU A 121 -1.14 -15.55 -3.27
C LEU A 121 -0.89 -16.04 -4.69
N ARG A 122 -1.86 -16.74 -5.28
CA ARG A 122 -1.86 -17.13 -6.69
C ARG A 122 -1.67 -15.93 -7.61
N GLY A 123 -2.40 -14.83 -7.39
CA GLY A 123 -2.25 -13.61 -8.18
C GLY A 123 -0.84 -13.01 -8.14
N ARG A 124 -0.07 -13.25 -7.06
CA ARG A 124 1.35 -12.87 -6.97
C ARG A 124 2.23 -13.85 -7.73
N LEU A 125 2.03 -15.15 -7.52
CA LEU A 125 2.78 -16.22 -8.19
C LEU A 125 2.65 -16.14 -9.71
N ASP A 126 1.43 -15.98 -10.21
CA ASP A 126 1.16 -15.83 -11.64
C ASP A 126 1.86 -14.61 -12.23
N LYS A 127 1.94 -13.51 -11.47
CA LYS A 127 2.70 -12.33 -11.90
C LYS A 127 4.20 -12.58 -11.89
N GLY A 128 4.70 -13.38 -10.95
CA GLY A 128 6.08 -13.84 -10.93
C GLY A 128 6.42 -14.70 -12.14
N ILE A 129 5.54 -15.64 -12.50
CA ILE A 129 5.67 -16.49 -13.69
C ILE A 129 5.64 -15.65 -14.97
N GLU A 130 4.74 -14.67 -15.07
CA GLU A 130 4.69 -13.72 -16.19
C GLU A 130 6.04 -13.02 -16.35
N LEU A 131 6.57 -12.44 -15.27
CA LEU A 131 7.85 -11.75 -15.27
C LEU A 131 9.02 -12.67 -15.62
N TYR A 132 9.07 -13.88 -15.05
CA TYR A 132 10.04 -14.92 -15.39
C TYR A 132 10.00 -15.26 -16.89
N GLY A 133 8.80 -15.35 -17.47
CA GLY A 133 8.57 -15.58 -18.89
C GLY A 133 9.18 -14.49 -19.78
N THR A 134 9.08 -13.22 -19.38
CA THR A 134 9.60 -12.07 -20.17
C THR A 134 11.12 -11.95 -20.23
N GLN A 135 11.86 -12.70 -19.41
CA GLN A 135 13.32 -12.63 -19.36
C GLN A 135 13.98 -13.65 -20.30
N GLU A 136 15.08 -13.26 -20.93
CA GLU A 136 15.89 -14.13 -21.79
C GLU A 136 17.02 -14.82 -21.02
N ASN A 137 17.62 -15.86 -21.63
CA ASN A 137 18.68 -16.68 -21.00
C ASN A 137 19.98 -15.91 -20.71
N PRO A 138 20.57 -16.03 -19.50
CA PRO A 138 20.08 -16.81 -18.36
C PRO A 138 18.80 -16.23 -17.73
N LYS A 139 17.83 -17.11 -17.49
CA LYS A 139 16.59 -16.82 -16.75
C LYS A 139 16.91 -16.36 -15.31
N PRO A 140 16.04 -15.52 -14.72
CA PRO A 140 16.16 -15.12 -13.32
C PRO A 140 15.83 -16.30 -12.39
N LEU A 141 16.37 -16.29 -11.18
CA LEU A 141 15.95 -17.21 -10.12
C LEU A 141 14.51 -16.86 -9.66
N MET A 142 13.71 -17.85 -9.34
CA MET A 142 12.40 -17.69 -8.70
C MET A 142 12.55 -17.90 -7.21
N VAL A 143 12.28 -16.86 -6.41
CA VAL A 143 12.47 -16.90 -4.96
C VAL A 143 11.12 -16.73 -4.25
N PRO A 144 10.38 -17.82 -4.00
CA PRO A 144 9.26 -17.77 -3.09
C PRO A 144 9.74 -17.53 -1.65
N THR A 145 9.34 -16.40 -1.04
CA THR A 145 9.75 -16.02 0.33
C THR A 145 8.55 -15.90 1.27
N GLY A 146 8.66 -16.55 2.42
CA GLY A 146 7.69 -16.46 3.51
C GLY A 146 7.83 -17.62 4.49
N GLY A 147 7.99 -17.30 5.77
CA GLY A 147 8.02 -18.28 6.85
C GLY A 147 6.66 -18.86 7.20
N GLN A 148 6.60 -19.61 8.30
CA GLN A 148 5.37 -20.26 8.75
C GLN A 148 4.55 -19.33 9.65
N GLY A 149 3.33 -19.02 9.22
CA GLY A 149 2.31 -18.36 10.03
C GLY A 149 1.74 -19.26 11.13
N ARG A 150 1.13 -18.66 12.15
CA ARG A 150 0.54 -19.40 13.28
C ARG A 150 -0.60 -20.34 12.87
N ASP A 151 -1.35 -19.98 11.84
CA ASP A 151 -2.50 -20.72 11.32
C ASP A 151 -2.11 -21.58 10.09
N GLU A 152 -0.82 -21.82 9.86
CA GLU A 152 -0.32 -22.49 8.66
C GLU A 152 0.38 -23.79 9.00
N VAL A 153 0.17 -24.80 8.16
CA VAL A 153 0.71 -26.16 8.34
C VAL A 153 2.17 -26.28 7.92
N GLU A 154 2.64 -25.38 7.07
CA GLU A 154 4.01 -25.31 6.53
C GLU A 154 4.36 -23.85 6.20
N PRO A 155 5.65 -23.51 6.00
CA PRO A 155 6.05 -22.18 5.55
C PRO A 155 5.41 -21.78 4.21
N GLU A 156 4.97 -20.53 4.08
CA GLU A 156 4.35 -20.03 2.85
C GLU A 156 5.26 -20.27 1.62
N GLY A 157 6.57 -20.08 1.78
CA GLY A 157 7.59 -20.33 0.75
C GLY A 157 7.54 -21.74 0.16
N VAL A 158 7.25 -22.75 0.99
CA VAL A 158 7.18 -24.16 0.57
C VAL A 158 5.93 -24.40 -0.27
N SER A 159 4.76 -23.93 0.19
CA SER A 159 3.52 -24.04 -0.59
C SER A 159 3.61 -23.29 -1.93
N MET A 160 4.29 -22.14 -1.93
CA MET A 160 4.55 -21.35 -3.14
C MET A 160 5.48 -22.07 -4.11
N ALA A 161 6.56 -22.70 -3.63
CA ALA A 161 7.49 -23.45 -4.46
C ALA A 161 6.81 -24.63 -5.16
N ARG A 162 5.93 -25.34 -4.44
CA ARG A 162 5.10 -26.42 -5.00
C ARG A 162 4.25 -25.91 -6.17
N TYR A 163 3.57 -24.78 -5.99
CA TYR A 163 2.78 -24.16 -7.07
C TYR A 163 3.65 -23.77 -8.27
N LEU A 164 4.81 -23.17 -8.06
CA LEU A 164 5.71 -22.78 -9.15
C LEU A 164 6.18 -23.99 -9.97
N ALA A 165 6.53 -25.09 -9.30
CA ALA A 165 6.90 -26.33 -9.95
C ALA A 165 5.74 -26.93 -10.76
N GLU A 166 4.52 -26.93 -10.21
CA GLU A 166 3.29 -27.35 -10.92
C GLU A 166 3.00 -26.50 -12.16
N GLN A 167 3.40 -25.22 -12.17
CA GLN A 167 3.29 -24.32 -13.33
C GLN A 167 4.47 -24.44 -14.32
N GLY A 168 5.38 -25.40 -14.13
CA GLY A 168 6.46 -25.70 -15.06
C GLY A 168 7.74 -24.87 -14.89
N ILE A 169 7.90 -24.16 -13.76
CA ILE A 169 9.19 -23.55 -13.44
C ILE A 169 10.19 -24.66 -13.06
N PRO A 170 11.38 -24.73 -13.69
CA PRO A 170 12.37 -25.75 -13.36
C PRO A 170 12.80 -25.67 -11.90
N GLN A 171 12.93 -26.82 -11.24
CA GLN A 171 13.25 -26.89 -9.81
C GLN A 171 14.60 -26.25 -9.49
N GLU A 172 15.60 -26.35 -10.37
CA GLU A 172 16.91 -25.70 -10.21
C GLU A 172 16.85 -24.17 -10.26
N GLN A 173 15.74 -23.59 -10.74
CA GLN A 173 15.51 -22.14 -10.75
C GLN A 173 14.73 -21.66 -9.52
N ILE A 174 14.21 -22.56 -8.68
CA ILE A 174 13.40 -22.21 -7.51
C ILE A 174 14.28 -22.24 -6.25
N LEU A 175 14.42 -21.10 -5.59
CA LEU A 175 15.11 -20.97 -4.30
C LEU A 175 14.10 -20.61 -3.22
N ILE A 176 13.83 -21.56 -2.32
CA ILE A 176 12.85 -21.39 -1.26
C ILE A 176 13.48 -20.56 -0.12
N GLU A 177 12.79 -19.52 0.30
CA GLU A 177 13.07 -18.80 1.54
C GLU A 177 11.89 -19.00 2.50
N ASP A 178 12.14 -19.62 3.66
CA ASP A 178 11.13 -20.17 4.56
C ASP A 178 11.27 -19.69 6.02
N ARG A 179 12.05 -18.63 6.27
CA ARG A 179 12.38 -18.17 7.63
C ARG A 179 11.75 -16.84 7.99
N ALA A 180 11.51 -15.98 7.02
CA ALA A 180 11.10 -14.61 7.24
C ALA A 180 9.71 -14.49 7.89
N LYS A 181 9.58 -13.54 8.83
CA LYS A 181 8.33 -13.27 9.57
C LYS A 181 7.65 -11.97 9.15
N ASP A 182 8.39 -11.08 8.49
CA ASP A 182 7.88 -9.81 8.03
C ASP A 182 8.47 -9.40 6.67
N THR A 183 8.01 -8.27 6.15
CA THR A 183 8.44 -7.76 4.84
C THR A 183 9.93 -7.42 4.81
N ILE A 184 10.52 -6.95 5.90
CA ILE A 184 11.94 -6.57 5.95
C ILE A 184 12.81 -7.82 5.93
N GLU A 185 12.46 -8.83 6.73
CA GLU A 185 13.12 -10.13 6.73
C GLU A 185 12.98 -10.83 5.38
N ASN A 186 11.79 -10.83 4.76
CA ASN A 186 11.56 -11.41 3.43
C ASN A 186 12.58 -10.83 2.43
N LEU A 187 12.71 -9.50 2.39
CA LEU A 187 13.61 -8.82 1.46
C LEU A 187 15.08 -9.11 1.77
N LYS A 188 15.47 -9.06 3.04
CA LYS A 188 16.86 -9.28 3.47
C LYS A 188 17.31 -10.72 3.22
N PHE A 189 16.49 -11.69 3.60
CA PHE A 189 16.83 -13.11 3.43
C PHE A 189 16.77 -13.53 1.96
N SER A 190 15.83 -12.99 1.19
CA SER A 190 15.78 -13.22 -0.27
C SER A 190 17.01 -12.64 -0.96
N ASP A 191 17.43 -11.41 -0.65
CA ASP A 191 18.65 -10.84 -1.24
C ASP A 191 19.87 -11.68 -0.86
N GLN A 192 20.05 -12.05 0.41
CA GLN A 192 21.15 -12.92 0.83
C GLN A 192 21.19 -14.25 0.05
N LEU A 193 20.02 -14.88 -0.14
CA LEU A 193 19.89 -16.14 -0.86
C LEU A 193 20.23 -15.99 -2.35
N VAL A 194 19.79 -14.90 -2.98
CA VAL A 194 20.11 -14.59 -4.38
C VAL A 194 21.59 -14.27 -4.54
N ARG A 195 22.16 -13.44 -3.67
CA ARG A 195 23.56 -13.01 -3.75
C ARG A 195 24.55 -14.15 -3.54
N ALA A 196 24.15 -15.21 -2.84
CA ALA A 196 24.93 -16.44 -2.74
C ALA A 196 25.09 -17.19 -4.07
N GLN A 197 24.21 -16.95 -5.06
CA GLN A 197 24.25 -17.61 -6.37
C GLN A 197 24.51 -16.65 -7.54
N ARG A 198 24.16 -15.37 -7.38
CA ARG A 198 24.26 -14.33 -8.41
C ARG A 198 24.83 -13.07 -7.76
N THR A 199 26.05 -12.70 -8.14
CA THR A 199 26.72 -11.53 -7.57
C THR A 199 26.02 -10.22 -7.94
N ASP A 200 25.51 -10.12 -9.16
CA ASP A 200 24.92 -8.90 -9.72
C ASP A 200 23.49 -9.06 -10.24
N GLY A 201 22.82 -7.92 -10.38
CA GLY A 201 21.52 -7.78 -11.03
C GLY A 201 20.39 -7.40 -10.07
N ARG A 202 19.31 -6.91 -10.67
CA ARG A 202 18.17 -6.32 -9.96
C ARG A 202 17.22 -7.39 -9.42
N LEU A 203 16.66 -7.18 -8.25
CA LEU A 203 15.57 -7.99 -7.71
C LEU A 203 14.21 -7.50 -8.22
N TRP A 204 13.40 -8.40 -8.76
CA TRP A 204 12.03 -8.12 -9.15
C TRP A 204 11.10 -8.62 -8.06
N LEU A 205 10.66 -7.73 -7.19
CA LEU A 205 9.80 -8.05 -6.07
C LEU A 205 8.37 -8.16 -6.55
N VAL A 206 7.69 -9.24 -6.25
CA VAL A 206 6.30 -9.47 -6.65
C VAL A 206 5.44 -9.62 -5.42
N THR A 207 4.42 -8.78 -5.32
CA THR A 207 3.45 -8.82 -4.23
C THR A 207 2.08 -8.37 -4.72
N SER A 208 1.08 -8.21 -3.85
CA SER A 208 -0.23 -7.68 -4.25
C SER A 208 -0.13 -6.25 -4.77
N ASP A 209 -0.97 -5.89 -5.74
CA ASP A 209 -1.04 -4.54 -6.32
C ASP A 209 -1.07 -3.38 -5.30
N TYR A 210 -1.83 -3.51 -4.21
CA TYR A 210 -1.91 -2.51 -3.16
C TYR A 210 -0.64 -2.43 -2.29
N HIS A 211 0.14 -3.51 -2.20
CA HIS A 211 1.33 -3.63 -1.33
C HIS A 211 2.65 -3.31 -2.05
N ALA A 212 2.65 -3.25 -3.38
CA ALA A 212 3.86 -3.04 -4.19
C ALA A 212 4.60 -1.74 -3.82
N LEU A 213 3.88 -0.66 -3.51
CA LEU A 213 4.49 0.60 -3.06
C LEU A 213 5.28 0.42 -1.76
N ARG A 214 4.67 -0.19 -0.72
CA ARG A 214 5.34 -0.38 0.58
C ARG A 214 6.54 -1.32 0.45
N ALA A 215 6.41 -2.39 -0.33
CA ALA A 215 7.53 -3.28 -0.63
C ALA A 215 8.70 -2.56 -1.33
N GLY A 216 8.40 -1.67 -2.28
CA GLY A 216 9.41 -0.86 -2.96
C GLY A 216 10.06 0.20 -2.05
N LEU A 217 9.31 0.79 -1.11
CA LEU A 217 9.88 1.67 -0.10
C LEU A 217 10.80 0.91 0.85
N ALA A 218 10.38 -0.26 1.33
CA ALA A 218 11.17 -1.13 2.19
C ALA A 218 12.48 -1.58 1.52
N SER A 219 12.44 -1.94 0.23
CA SER A 219 13.66 -2.32 -0.49
C SER A 219 14.65 -1.17 -0.63
N ARG A 220 14.16 0.07 -0.82
CA ARG A 220 15.01 1.28 -0.83
C ARG A 220 15.63 1.58 0.52
N GLN A 221 14.89 1.40 1.61
CA GLN A 221 15.42 1.56 2.98
C GLN A 221 16.56 0.57 3.25
N LEU A 222 16.50 -0.62 2.66
CA LEU A 222 17.55 -1.63 2.74
C LEU A 222 18.70 -1.42 1.73
N GLY A 223 18.63 -0.40 0.88
CA GLY A 223 19.65 -0.15 -0.16
C GLY A 223 19.68 -1.19 -1.29
N LEU A 224 18.61 -1.96 -1.47
CA LEU A 224 18.54 -3.00 -2.50
C LEU A 224 18.23 -2.41 -3.88
N ASP A 225 18.95 -2.84 -4.93
CA ASP A 225 18.53 -2.61 -6.31
C ASP A 225 17.34 -3.52 -6.63
N ALA A 226 16.15 -3.03 -6.34
CA ALA A 226 14.92 -3.78 -6.48
C ALA A 226 13.79 -2.93 -7.10
N ARG A 227 12.92 -3.60 -7.86
CA ARG A 227 11.68 -3.01 -8.39
C ARG A 227 10.50 -3.88 -8.00
N ALA A 228 9.48 -3.27 -7.41
CA ALA A 228 8.27 -3.95 -6.98
C ALA A 228 7.19 -3.95 -8.08
N PHE A 229 6.50 -5.07 -8.19
CA PHE A 229 5.41 -5.34 -9.13
C PHE A 229 4.19 -5.89 -8.39
N GLY A 230 3.02 -5.43 -8.83
CA GLY A 230 1.72 -5.84 -8.30
C GLY A 230 1.10 -7.00 -9.08
N GLY A 231 0.85 -8.11 -8.40
CA GLY A 231 -0.04 -9.18 -8.82
C GLY A 231 -1.51 -8.79 -8.65
N LYS A 232 -2.39 -9.47 -9.40
CA LYS A 232 -3.81 -9.15 -9.42
C LYS A 232 -4.46 -9.39 -8.06
N THR A 233 -5.06 -8.34 -7.49
CA THR A 233 -5.96 -8.45 -6.34
C THR A 233 -7.43 -8.29 -6.78
N ALA A 234 -8.36 -8.88 -6.04
CA ALA A 234 -9.79 -8.67 -6.24
C ALA A 234 -10.17 -7.18 -6.17
N ALA A 235 -10.86 -6.67 -7.19
CA ALA A 235 -11.10 -5.23 -7.34
C ALA A 235 -11.82 -4.59 -6.15
N TYR A 236 -12.77 -5.30 -5.52
CA TYR A 236 -13.47 -4.80 -4.33
C TYR A 236 -12.56 -4.66 -3.10
N TYR A 237 -11.49 -5.45 -3.01
CA TYR A 237 -10.56 -5.43 -1.87
C TYR A 237 -9.54 -4.29 -1.99
N ARG A 238 -9.22 -3.87 -3.22
CA ARG A 238 -8.13 -2.91 -3.50
C ARG A 238 -8.23 -1.59 -2.72
N PRO A 239 -9.36 -0.85 -2.71
CA PRO A 239 -9.38 0.48 -2.09
C PRO A 239 -9.15 0.41 -0.57
N SER A 240 -9.81 -0.54 0.10
CA SER A 240 -9.64 -0.77 1.54
C SER A 240 -8.25 -1.26 1.91
N ALA A 241 -7.67 -2.17 1.12
CA ALA A 241 -6.30 -2.62 1.31
C ALA A 241 -5.29 -1.48 1.08
N PHE A 242 -5.53 -0.64 0.09
CA PHE A 242 -4.70 0.52 -0.21
C PHE A 242 -4.71 1.55 0.93
N LEU A 243 -5.89 1.86 1.49
CA LEU A 243 -6.00 2.70 2.68
C LEU A 243 -5.21 2.12 3.87
N ARG A 244 -5.28 0.80 4.07
CA ARG A 244 -4.51 0.11 5.11
C ARG A 244 -3.01 0.28 4.91
N GLU A 245 -2.52 0.19 3.67
CA GLU A 245 -1.11 0.42 3.35
C GLU A 245 -0.69 1.87 3.58
N CYS A 246 -1.55 2.85 3.28
CA CYS A 246 -1.29 4.26 3.60
C CYS A 246 -1.14 4.46 5.11
N VAL A 247 -2.05 3.89 5.91
CA VAL A 247 -1.99 3.94 7.38
C VAL A 247 -0.70 3.27 7.89
N ALA A 248 -0.31 2.14 7.31
CA ALA A 248 0.93 1.47 7.66
C ALA A 248 2.16 2.35 7.35
N ILE A 249 2.23 2.97 6.18
CA ILE A 249 3.33 3.89 5.81
C ILE A 249 3.41 5.07 6.79
N VAL A 250 2.28 5.67 7.16
CA VAL A 250 2.25 6.76 8.15
C VAL A 250 2.75 6.28 9.51
N ARG A 251 2.27 5.11 9.97
CA ARG A 251 2.69 4.52 11.25
C ARG A 251 4.19 4.23 11.27
N ASP A 252 4.71 3.61 10.21
CA ASP A 252 6.11 3.22 10.11
C ASP A 252 7.04 4.46 10.04
N ASN A 253 6.52 5.62 9.62
CA ASN A 253 7.25 6.90 9.52
C ASN A 253 6.75 7.96 10.52
N LEU A 254 6.05 7.55 11.60
CA LEU A 254 5.33 8.48 12.47
C LEU A 254 6.22 9.57 13.07
N LYS A 255 7.45 9.22 13.48
CA LYS A 255 8.42 10.19 14.04
C LYS A 255 8.73 11.31 13.05
N PHE A 256 8.97 10.95 11.79
CA PHE A 256 9.23 11.91 10.72
C PHE A 256 8.00 12.80 10.45
N MET A 257 6.80 12.21 10.44
CA MET A 257 5.54 12.95 10.29
C MET A 257 5.32 13.94 11.43
N ILE A 258 5.62 13.55 12.68
CA ILE A 258 5.53 14.45 13.84
C ILE A 258 6.49 15.62 13.67
N VAL A 259 7.75 15.37 13.29
CA VAL A 259 8.75 16.43 13.07
C VAL A 259 8.30 17.41 11.99
N LEU A 260 7.73 16.91 10.88
CA LEU A 260 7.18 17.76 9.82
C LEU A 260 5.94 18.56 10.26
N ALA A 261 5.16 18.04 11.21
CA ALA A 261 3.96 18.71 11.72
C ALA A 261 4.27 19.77 12.79
N LEU A 262 5.43 19.72 13.44
CA LEU A 262 5.81 20.65 14.51
C LEU A 262 5.74 22.14 14.10
N PRO A 263 6.27 22.58 12.94
CA PRO A 263 6.17 23.98 12.53
C PRO A 263 4.73 24.47 12.38
N PHE A 264 3.84 23.60 11.88
CA PHE A 264 2.42 23.92 11.74
C PHE A 264 1.74 24.02 13.11
N ALA A 265 2.06 23.11 14.04
CA ALA A 265 1.55 23.18 15.40
C ALA A 265 2.01 24.46 16.11
N VAL A 266 3.28 24.84 15.96
CA VAL A 266 3.82 26.10 16.51
C VAL A 266 3.13 27.32 15.90
N MET A 267 2.90 27.33 14.58
CA MET A 267 2.18 28.40 13.90
C MET A 267 0.74 28.54 14.42
N VAL A 268 0.02 27.42 14.60
CA VAL A 268 -1.34 27.42 15.15
C VAL A 268 -1.35 27.93 16.58
N VAL A 269 -0.43 27.47 17.44
CA VAL A 269 -0.31 27.95 18.83
C VAL A 269 0.05 29.43 18.87
N GLY A 270 0.96 29.89 18.01
CA GLY A 270 1.31 31.31 17.88
C GLY A 270 0.13 32.17 17.44
N ALA A 271 -0.63 31.72 16.44
CA ALA A 271 -1.86 32.39 16.00
C ALA A 271 -2.91 32.43 17.12
N LEU A 272 -3.05 31.34 17.89
CA LEU A 272 -3.93 31.28 19.04
C LEU A 272 -3.53 32.29 20.12
N PHE A 273 -2.24 32.37 20.45
CA PHE A 273 -1.71 33.31 21.43
C PHE A 273 -1.95 34.77 21.03
N VAL A 274 -1.64 35.13 19.78
CA VAL A 274 -1.86 36.49 19.26
C VAL A 274 -3.34 36.86 19.29
N ALA A 275 -4.22 35.96 18.86
CA ALA A 275 -5.65 36.24 18.85
C ALA A 275 -6.24 36.39 20.26
N THR A 276 -5.75 35.65 21.26
CA THR A 276 -6.16 35.83 22.66
C THR A 276 -5.55 37.06 23.33
N ALA A 277 -4.40 37.54 22.86
CA ALA A 277 -3.73 38.72 23.42
C ALA A 277 -4.30 40.04 22.86
N VAL A 278 -5.02 39.98 21.73
CA VAL A 278 -5.62 41.13 21.04
C VAL A 278 -7.13 41.24 21.32
N ALA A 279 -7.76 40.20 21.89
CA ALA A 279 -9.16 40.18 22.33
C ALA A 279 -9.30 40.63 23.78
#